data_AF-A0A6P1W608-F1
#
_entry.id   AF-A0A6P1W608-F1
#
_cell.length_a   1.000
_cell.length_b   1.000
_cell.length_c   1.000
_cell.angle_alpha   90.00
_cell.angle_beta   90.00
_cell.angle_gamma   90.00
#
_symmetry.space_group_name_H-M   'P 1'
#
loop_
_entity.id
_entity.type
_entity.pdbx_description
1 polymer ?
#
loop_
_entity_poly.entity_id
_entity_poly.type
_entity_poly.pdbx_seq_one_letter_code
_entity_poly.pdbx_strand_id
1 'polypeptide(L)'
;MKSNQLRSLSTVGLLWLGLSAGCSPPDPCKNGECCGRGKVTFVRRVEGARAEYGGIVFAFQEVVSAAPNINQASAFTCPTQQAMITALHLKSNTMVDATGKIRLIDSTHAYPYRVWGTIYNLVEMPGFAGPNYAIRLDKVESVY
;
A
#
# COMPACT_ATOMS: atom_id res chain seq x y z
N MET A 1 -18.54 18.72 56.41
CA MET A 1 -17.10 18.75 56.05
C MET A 1 -16.91 17.83 54.84
N LYS A 2 -16.82 18.43 53.65
CA LYS A 2 -16.60 17.81 52.34
C LYS A 2 -15.38 18.50 51.73
N SER A 3 -14.67 17.79 50.84
CA SER A 3 -13.46 18.22 50.13
C SER A 3 -12.18 17.79 50.84
N ASN A 4 -11.56 16.71 50.34
CA ASN A 4 -10.09 16.50 50.35
C ASN A 4 -9.64 15.21 49.62
N GLN A 5 -10.53 14.32 49.18
CA GLN A 5 -10.11 13.08 48.49
C GLN A 5 -10.01 13.16 46.95
N LEU A 6 -10.36 14.28 46.33
CA LEU A 6 -10.41 14.40 44.86
C LEU A 6 -9.10 14.82 44.18
N ARG A 7 -8.02 15.09 44.93
CA ARG A 7 -6.78 15.62 44.34
C ARG A 7 -5.73 14.57 43.95
N SER A 8 -5.90 13.30 44.33
CA SER A 8 -4.86 12.28 44.12
C SER A 8 -5.04 11.42 42.86
N LEU A 9 -6.16 11.53 42.14
CA LEU A 9 -6.42 10.74 40.93
C LEU A 9 -6.02 11.45 39.62
N SER A 10 -5.81 12.77 39.67
CA SER A 10 -5.50 13.58 38.47
C SER A 10 -4.05 13.46 38.02
N THR A 11 -3.13 13.03 38.88
CA THR A 11 -1.68 12.98 38.59
C THR A 11 -1.23 11.70 37.90
N VAL A 12 -2.00 10.61 37.96
CA VAL A 12 -1.64 9.33 37.33
C VAL A 12 -2.09 9.26 35.86
N GLY A 13 -3.15 9.98 35.48
CA GLY A 13 -3.65 10.00 34.09
C GLY A 13 -2.77 10.76 33.10
N LEU A 14 -1.99 11.74 33.56
CA LEU A 14 -1.13 12.57 32.70
C LEU A 14 0.20 11.91 32.33
N LEU A 15 0.71 10.97 33.15
CA LEU A 15 1.96 10.25 32.84
C LEU A 15 1.78 9.14 31.79
N TRP A 16 0.55 8.70 31.52
CA TRP A 16 0.29 7.64 30.53
C TRP A 16 0.09 8.15 29.10
N LEU A 17 -0.05 9.46 28.90
CA LEU A 17 -0.16 10.06 27.56
C LEU A 17 1.20 10.31 26.89
N GLY A 18 2.31 10.11 27.60
CA GLY A 18 3.67 10.42 27.11
C GLY A 18 4.46 9.25 26.51
N LEU A 19 4.00 8.00 26.62
CA LEU A 19 4.81 6.81 26.33
C LEU A 19 4.48 6.10 25.00
N SER A 20 3.50 6.58 24.24
CA SER A 20 3.07 5.93 22.99
C SER A 20 3.33 6.76 21.72
N ALA A 21 4.09 7.86 21.82
CA ALA A 21 4.74 8.46 20.66
C ALA A 21 5.96 7.59 20.25
N GLY A 22 5.69 6.32 19.91
CA GLY A 22 6.62 5.53 19.12
C GLY A 22 6.73 6.22 17.78
N CYS A 23 7.70 7.13 17.64
CA CYS A 23 8.09 7.67 16.37
C CYS A 23 8.58 6.49 15.52
N SER A 24 7.69 5.93 14.71
CA SER A 24 8.10 5.18 13.54
C SER A 24 9.13 6.06 12.82
N PRO A 25 10.29 5.51 12.43
CA PRO A 25 11.30 6.28 11.71
C PRO A 25 10.59 7.03 10.57
N PRO A 26 10.93 8.31 10.36
CA PRO A 26 10.26 9.13 9.37
C PRO A 26 10.27 8.38 8.04
N ASP A 27 9.11 8.29 7.42
CA ASP A 27 8.97 7.54 6.18
C ASP A 27 9.98 8.10 5.16
N PRO A 28 10.92 7.27 4.66
CA PRO A 28 11.99 7.75 3.79
C PRO A 28 11.48 8.22 2.42
N CYS A 29 10.17 8.13 2.17
CA CYS A 29 9.56 8.26 0.85
C CYS A 29 8.36 9.21 0.81
N LYS A 30 8.54 10.45 1.29
CA LYS A 30 7.45 11.44 1.41
C LYS A 30 6.65 11.66 0.10
N ASN A 31 7.32 11.66 -1.06
CA ASN A 31 6.72 11.98 -2.36
C ASN A 31 6.80 10.85 -3.40
N GLY A 32 7.07 9.61 -2.99
CA GLY A 32 7.22 8.49 -3.93
C GLY A 32 8.53 8.49 -4.72
N GLU A 33 9.42 9.46 -4.53
CA GLU A 33 10.74 9.54 -5.18
C GLU A 33 11.60 8.29 -4.93
N CYS A 34 11.38 7.60 -3.81
CA CYS A 34 12.08 6.36 -3.53
C CYS A 34 11.52 5.15 -4.31
N CYS A 35 10.38 5.29 -4.98
CA CYS A 35 9.71 4.21 -5.70
C CYS A 35 10.21 4.03 -7.13
N GLY A 36 11.01 4.96 -7.66
CA GLY A 36 11.57 4.87 -8.99
C GLY A 36 12.64 5.94 -9.24
N ARG A 37 13.46 5.74 -10.27
CA ARG A 37 14.40 6.76 -10.74
C ARG A 37 13.65 7.75 -11.64
N GLY A 38 14.01 9.03 -11.57
CA GLY A 38 13.43 10.08 -12.42
C GLY A 38 12.23 10.78 -11.80
N LYS A 39 11.42 11.42 -12.64
CA LYS A 39 10.27 12.21 -12.20
C LYS A 39 9.12 11.31 -11.74
N VAL A 40 8.74 11.48 -10.48
CA VAL A 40 7.58 10.82 -9.87
C VAL A 40 6.47 11.84 -9.68
N THR A 41 5.25 11.54 -10.12
CA THR A 41 4.10 12.42 -9.91
C THR A 41 2.99 11.70 -9.18
N PHE A 42 2.38 12.37 -8.21
CA PHE A 42 1.20 11.86 -7.52
C PHE A 42 0.05 11.61 -8.52
N VAL A 43 -0.66 10.50 -8.34
CA VAL A 43 -1.86 10.15 -9.11
C VAL A 43 -3.08 10.21 -8.23
N ARG A 44 -3.15 9.33 -7.22
CA ARG A 44 -4.25 9.27 -6.26
C ARG A 44 -3.86 8.55 -4.98
N ARG A 45 -4.59 8.79 -3.90
CA ARG A 45 -4.64 7.88 -2.75
C ARG A 45 -5.64 6.76 -3.04
N VAL A 46 -5.34 5.57 -2.55
CA VAL A 46 -6.27 4.44 -2.55
C VAL A 46 -6.66 4.13 -1.12
N GLU A 47 -7.96 3.90 -0.91
CA GLU A 47 -8.54 3.65 0.41
C GLU A 47 -9.31 2.34 0.37
N GLY A 48 -8.66 1.26 0.80
CA GLY A 48 -9.28 -0.07 0.84
C GLY A 48 -9.62 -0.62 -0.54
N ALA A 49 -8.85 -0.25 -1.57
CA ALA A 49 -9.07 -0.71 -2.94
C ALA A 49 -8.84 -2.24 -3.02
N ARG A 50 -9.73 -2.96 -3.70
CA ARG A 50 -9.59 -4.39 -3.93
C ARG A 50 -8.43 -4.66 -4.88
N ALA A 51 -7.52 -5.55 -4.49
CA ALA A 51 -6.34 -5.87 -5.26
C ALA A 51 -5.91 -7.34 -5.17
N GLU A 52 -5.18 -7.77 -6.20
CA GLU A 52 -4.47 -9.04 -6.34
C GLU A 52 -2.96 -8.78 -6.27
N TYR A 53 -2.20 -9.67 -5.63
CA TYR A 53 -0.75 -9.51 -5.49
C TYR A 53 0.02 -10.50 -6.37
N GLY A 54 0.66 -9.98 -7.41
CA GLY A 54 1.46 -10.75 -8.36
C GLY A 54 2.96 -10.81 -8.03
N GLY A 55 3.35 -10.64 -6.76
CA GLY A 55 4.75 -10.74 -6.31
C GLY A 55 5.56 -9.44 -6.34
N ILE A 56 5.37 -8.58 -7.35
CA ILE A 56 5.95 -7.22 -7.38
C ILE A 56 4.96 -6.16 -7.88
N VAL A 57 3.71 -6.56 -8.10
CA VAL A 57 2.65 -5.72 -8.66
C VAL A 57 1.38 -5.99 -7.88
N PHE A 58 0.64 -4.92 -7.59
CA PHE A 58 -0.77 -5.00 -7.24
C PHE A 58 -1.61 -4.75 -8.50
N ALA A 59 -2.46 -5.71 -8.85
CA ALA A 59 -3.51 -5.55 -9.84
C ALA A 59 -4.81 -5.20 -9.12
N PHE A 60 -5.34 -4.01 -9.35
CA PHE A 60 -6.54 -3.47 -8.74
C PHE A 60 -7.77 -3.87 -9.53
N GLN A 61 -8.89 -4.04 -8.84
CA GLN A 61 -10.19 -4.25 -9.48
C GLN A 61 -10.63 -3.01 -10.28
N GLU A 62 -10.24 -1.82 -9.81
CA GLU A 62 -10.56 -0.54 -10.43
C GLU A 62 -9.35 0.05 -11.14
N VAL A 63 -9.59 0.81 -12.21
CA VAL A 63 -8.54 1.53 -12.97
C VAL A 63 -7.81 2.53 -12.05
N VAL A 64 -6.49 2.54 -12.12
CA VAL A 64 -5.60 3.44 -11.34
C VAL A 64 -4.93 4.53 -12.19
N SER A 65 -5.24 4.59 -13.48
CA SER A 65 -4.56 5.49 -14.41
C SER A 65 -4.95 6.96 -14.27
N ALA A 66 -3.96 7.84 -14.44
CA ALA A 66 -4.16 9.29 -14.56
C ALA A 66 -4.48 9.73 -16.00
N ALA A 67 -4.24 8.87 -17.00
CA ALA A 67 -4.38 9.21 -18.41
C ALA A 67 -5.75 8.71 -18.93
N PRO A 68 -6.58 9.59 -19.54
CA PRO A 68 -7.96 9.27 -19.92
C PRO A 68 -8.09 8.16 -20.98
N ASN A 69 -7.02 7.89 -21.73
CA ASN A 69 -7.01 6.89 -22.81
C ASN A 69 -6.18 5.64 -22.46
N ILE A 70 -5.71 5.51 -21.22
CA ILE A 70 -4.89 4.37 -20.79
C ILE A 70 -5.57 3.71 -19.60
N ASN A 71 -6.15 2.53 -19.83
CA ASN A 71 -6.75 1.73 -18.76
C ASN A 71 -5.69 0.85 -18.12
N GLN A 72 -4.97 1.39 -17.15
CA GLN A 72 -4.08 0.61 -16.31
C GLN A 72 -4.72 0.40 -14.95
N ALA A 73 -4.83 -0.86 -14.57
CA ALA A 73 -5.37 -1.29 -13.28
C ALA A 73 -4.26 -1.94 -12.43
N SER A 74 -3.00 -1.55 -12.61
CA SER A 74 -1.89 -2.14 -11.88
C SER A 74 -0.83 -1.11 -11.47
N ALA A 75 -0.17 -1.38 -10.34
CA ALA A 75 0.97 -0.60 -9.87
C ALA A 75 2.04 -1.52 -9.28
N PHE A 76 3.29 -1.24 -9.57
CA PHE A 76 4.45 -1.91 -8.98
C PHE A 76 4.56 -1.58 -7.49
N THR A 77 5.07 -2.51 -6.69
CA THR A 77 5.42 -2.25 -5.31
C THR A 77 6.59 -1.27 -5.23
N CYS A 78 6.53 -0.32 -4.30
CA CYS A 78 7.65 0.56 -4.03
C CYS A 78 8.86 -0.26 -3.50
N PRO A 79 10.04 -0.24 -4.15
CA PRO A 79 11.15 -1.14 -3.80
C PRO A 79 11.65 -0.99 -2.35
N THR A 80 11.59 0.21 -1.79
CA THR A 80 11.96 0.48 -0.39
C THR A 80 11.05 -0.21 0.62
N GLN A 81 9.85 -0.61 0.21
CA GLN A 81 8.89 -1.35 1.03
C GLN A 81 8.94 -2.86 0.80
N GLN A 82 9.84 -3.36 -0.04
CA GLN A 82 9.86 -4.78 -0.42
C GLN A 82 10.04 -5.71 0.79
N ALA A 83 10.87 -5.33 1.77
CA ALA A 83 11.05 -6.09 3.00
C ALA A 83 9.75 -6.20 3.82
N MET A 84 9.04 -5.08 3.99
CA MET A 84 7.73 -5.06 4.65
C MET A 84 6.72 -5.93 3.89
N ILE A 85 6.64 -5.80 2.56
CA ILE A 85 5.69 -6.56 1.74
C ILE A 85 5.98 -8.06 1.79
N THR A 86 7.26 -8.44 1.80
CA THR A 86 7.68 -9.84 1.91
C THR A 86 7.26 -10.43 3.26
N ALA A 87 7.39 -9.65 4.34
CA ALA A 87 6.96 -10.04 5.68
C ALA A 87 5.43 -10.17 5.84
N LEU A 88 4.63 -9.62 4.93
CA LEU A 88 3.17 -9.80 4.92
C LEU A 88 2.74 -11.18 4.38
N HIS A 89 3.66 -11.97 3.80
CA HIS A 89 3.39 -13.30 3.26
C HIS A 89 2.16 -13.36 2.33
N LEU A 90 1.98 -12.30 1.52
CA LEU A 90 0.89 -12.21 0.54
C LEU A 90 1.03 -13.33 -0.50
N LYS A 91 -0.10 -13.93 -0.86
CA LYS A 91 -0.20 -15.03 -1.81
C LYS A 91 -0.86 -14.53 -3.09
N SER A 92 -0.28 -14.91 -4.23
CA SER A 92 -0.93 -14.76 -5.53
C SER A 92 -2.07 -15.77 -5.64
N ASN A 93 -3.25 -15.32 -6.06
CA ASN A 93 -4.37 -16.13 -6.53
C ASN A 93 -4.32 -16.32 -8.06
N THR A 94 -3.16 -16.10 -8.67
CA THR A 94 -2.92 -16.37 -10.10
C THR A 94 -1.78 -17.36 -10.30
N MET A 95 -1.90 -18.18 -11.33
CA MET A 95 -0.88 -19.12 -11.78
C MET A 95 -0.70 -19.04 -13.29
N VAL A 96 0.45 -19.47 -13.80
CA VAL A 96 0.70 -19.63 -15.24
C VAL A 96 0.44 -21.08 -15.61
N ASP A 97 -0.47 -21.32 -16.55
CA ASP A 97 -0.76 -22.67 -17.03
C ASP A 97 0.32 -23.20 -18.00
N ALA A 98 0.23 -24.47 -18.39
CA ALA A 98 1.18 -25.10 -19.32
C ALA A 98 1.23 -24.43 -20.70
N THR A 99 0.25 -23.59 -21.05
CA THR A 99 0.20 -22.81 -22.29
C THR A 99 0.77 -21.41 -22.15
N GLY A 100 1.29 -21.07 -20.96
CA GLY A 100 1.82 -19.74 -20.65
C GLY A 100 0.75 -18.70 -20.33
N LYS A 101 -0.52 -19.10 -20.14
CA LYS A 101 -1.60 -18.16 -19.83
C LYS A 101 -1.76 -17.98 -18.33
N ILE A 102 -2.01 -16.74 -17.91
CA ILE A 102 -2.36 -16.42 -16.52
C ILE A 102 -3.79 -16.90 -16.25
N ARG A 103 -3.95 -17.71 -15.20
CA ARG A 103 -5.22 -18.27 -14.72
C ARG A 103 -5.42 -17.93 -13.26
N LEU A 104 -6.67 -17.73 -12.85
CA LEU A 104 -7.03 -17.67 -11.44
C LEU A 104 -6.94 -19.08 -10.84
N ILE A 105 -6.37 -19.19 -9.64
CA ILE A 105 -6.34 -20.44 -8.87
C ILE A 105 -7.74 -20.70 -8.32
N ASP A 106 -8.38 -19.66 -7.78
CA ASP A 106 -9.75 -19.71 -7.29
C ASP A 106 -10.53 -18.46 -7.76
N SER A 107 -11.54 -18.66 -8.60
CA SER A 107 -12.37 -17.58 -9.13
C SER A 107 -13.29 -16.94 -8.08
N THR A 108 -13.57 -17.61 -6.97
CA THR A 108 -14.39 -17.07 -5.87
C THR A 108 -13.61 -16.08 -4.99
N HIS A 109 -12.29 -16.11 -5.08
CA HIS A 109 -11.36 -15.29 -4.28
C HIS A 109 -10.61 -14.24 -5.12
N ALA A 110 -11.22 -13.72 -6.18
CA ALA A 110 -10.60 -12.66 -6.98
C ALA A 110 -10.35 -11.39 -6.14
N TYR A 111 -9.14 -10.82 -6.30
CA TYR A 111 -8.69 -9.63 -5.55
C TYR A 111 -8.78 -9.82 -4.02
N PRO A 112 -8.00 -10.74 -3.42
CA PRO A 112 -8.13 -11.15 -2.03
C PRO A 112 -7.63 -10.14 -1.00
N TYR A 113 -7.18 -8.96 -1.44
CA TYR A 113 -6.65 -7.93 -0.55
C TYR A 113 -7.42 -6.62 -0.67
N ARG A 114 -7.49 -5.90 0.44
CA ARG A 114 -7.74 -4.45 0.46
C ARG A 114 -6.44 -3.71 0.69
N VAL A 115 -6.20 -2.70 -0.12
CA VAL A 115 -4.95 -1.93 -0.10
C VAL A 115 -5.23 -0.46 0.16
N TRP A 116 -4.46 0.12 1.08
CA TRP A 116 -4.38 1.55 1.32
C TRP A 116 -2.99 2.05 0.96
N GLY A 117 -2.91 3.23 0.37
CA GLY A 117 -1.63 3.78 -0.03
C GLY A 117 -1.75 4.95 -0.99
N THR A 118 -0.62 5.29 -1.59
CA THR A 118 -0.52 6.36 -2.58
C THR A 118 0.06 5.81 -3.87
N ILE A 119 -0.65 6.07 -4.98
CA ILE A 119 -0.20 5.72 -6.32
C ILE A 119 0.52 6.90 -6.93
N TYR A 120 1.67 6.61 -7.51
CA TYR A 120 2.51 7.55 -8.23
C TYR A 120 2.73 7.07 -9.66
N ASN A 121 2.83 8.00 -10.60
CA ASN A 121 3.29 7.76 -11.96
C ASN A 121 4.81 7.96 -12.02
N LEU A 122 5.50 6.99 -12.61
CA LEU A 122 6.93 7.00 -12.90
C LEU A 122 7.10 7.44 -14.36
N VAL A 123 7.28 8.75 -14.56
CA VAL A 123 7.18 9.40 -15.88
C VAL A 123 8.29 8.97 -16.84
N GLU A 124 9.45 8.57 -16.31
CA GLU A 124 10.67 8.31 -17.09
C GLU A 124 11.35 7.01 -16.66
N MET A 125 10.62 5.90 -16.73
CA MET A 125 11.19 4.59 -16.39
C MET A 125 11.80 3.94 -17.64
N PRO A 126 13.14 3.84 -17.76
CA PRO A 126 13.77 3.32 -18.97
C PRO A 126 13.37 1.85 -19.21
N GLY A 127 12.97 1.52 -20.45
CA GLY A 127 12.62 0.15 -20.85
C GLY A 127 11.14 -0.22 -20.77
N PHE A 128 10.27 0.68 -20.31
CA PHE A 128 8.82 0.48 -20.31
C PHE A 128 8.12 1.48 -21.24
N ALA A 129 7.32 0.98 -22.18
CA ALA A 129 6.46 1.83 -23.01
C ALA A 129 5.15 2.13 -22.29
N GLY A 130 4.83 3.40 -22.07
CA GLY A 130 3.59 3.85 -21.44
C GLY A 130 3.76 4.29 -19.97
N PRO A 131 2.66 4.71 -19.31
CA PRO A 131 2.70 5.07 -17.90
C PRO A 131 3.06 3.85 -17.05
N ASN A 132 3.87 4.09 -16.03
CA ASN A 132 4.27 3.07 -15.08
C ASN A 132 3.87 3.56 -13.70
N TYR A 133 2.98 2.84 -13.02
CA TYR A 133 2.54 3.24 -11.70
C TYR A 133 3.30 2.47 -10.63
N ALA A 134 3.64 3.15 -9.55
CA ALA A 134 4.11 2.52 -8.31
C ALA A 134 3.14 2.85 -7.17
N ILE A 135 2.94 1.92 -6.26
CA ILE A 135 2.20 2.13 -5.02
C ILE A 135 3.15 2.12 -3.84
N ARG A 136 3.08 3.18 -3.04
CA ARG A 136 3.55 3.19 -1.65
C ARG A 136 2.40 2.76 -0.76
N LEU A 137 2.58 1.65 -0.07
CA LEU A 137 1.56 1.05 0.78
C LEU A 137 1.56 1.71 2.16
N ASP A 138 0.37 2.04 2.64
CA ASP A 138 0.12 2.39 4.04
C ASP A 138 -0.31 1.15 4.82
N LYS A 139 -1.13 0.29 4.19
CA LYS A 139 -1.73 -0.89 4.82
C LYS A 139 -2.22 -1.89 3.77
N VAL A 140 -2.21 -3.17 4.10
CA VAL A 140 -2.84 -4.25 3.34
C VAL A 140 -3.61 -5.15 4.30
N GLU A 141 -4.81 -5.57 3.94
CA GLU A 141 -5.61 -6.54 4.70
C GLU A 141 -6.10 -7.67 3.80
N SER A 142 -6.06 -8.90 4.32
CA SER A 142 -6.81 -10.02 3.74
C SER A 142 -8.31 -9.75 3.94
N VAL A 143 -9.10 -10.00 2.91
CA VAL A 143 -10.57 -9.98 2.99
C VAL A 143 -11.19 -11.36 3.11
N TYR A 144 -10.35 -12.36 3.31
CA TYR A 144 -10.67 -13.78 3.48
C TYR A 144 -9.87 -14.37 4.64
#